data_AF-A0A5A7R9K9-F1
#
_entry.id   AF-A0A5A7R9K9-F1
#
_cell.length_a   1.000
_cell.length_b   1.000
_cell.length_c   1.000
_cell.angle_alpha   90.00
_cell.angle_beta   90.00
_cell.angle_gamma   90.00
#
_symmetry.space_group_name_H-M   'P 1'
#
loop_
_entity.id
_entity.type
_entity.pdbx_description
1 polymer ?
#
loop_
_entity_poly.entity_id
_entity_poly.type
_entity_poly.pdbx_seq_one_letter_code
_entity_poly.pdbx_strand_id
1 'polypeptide(L)'
;MAATFSLSSSSLIHFCTKRTSTVGARFKTRASLSTSSSSMAAAAAAAEKVVPAVIVGGGRVGKALQDMGSGDDVLVRRGQPVPPDFTGPILVCTRNDDLDAVLDSTPKSRWSDLVFFQNGMLEPWFESKDLGEADQVLAYFAVSKLGEPPIDGITDTNPEGLTAAYGKWASAVAGRLRAGGLSCKVLEKDAFQKQMLEKLIWICAFMLVGARHPGATVGVVEKEYRSEVSALIAELALAAAAEKGIVFEGGIEDRLCAYSRAVAHFPTAVKEFKWRNGWFYSLTEKAIAEGKQDPCPLHTAWLKELKIV
;
A
#
# COMPACT_ATOMS: atom_id res chain seq x y z
N MET A 1 49.19 -28.18 -17.03
CA MET A 1 49.33 -29.66 -17.11
C MET A 1 48.15 -30.24 -16.38
N ALA A 2 47.06 -30.61 -17.06
CA ALA A 2 46.82 -31.96 -17.61
C ALA A 2 46.82 -33.01 -16.46
N ALA A 3 45.62 -33.43 -16.00
CA ALA A 3 44.95 -34.70 -16.38
C ALA A 3 45.25 -35.76 -15.27
N THR A 4 44.43 -36.75 -14.89
CA THR A 4 43.30 -37.45 -15.51
C THR A 4 42.76 -38.48 -14.46
N PHE A 5 41.43 -38.62 -14.37
CA PHE A 5 40.60 -39.85 -14.27
C PHE A 5 40.91 -41.03 -13.31
N SER A 6 39.84 -41.58 -12.69
CA SER A 6 39.35 -42.93 -13.03
C SER A 6 37.93 -43.21 -12.50
N LEU A 7 37.12 -43.85 -13.36
CA LEU A 7 35.78 -44.43 -13.16
C LEU A 7 35.89 -45.96 -13.01
N SER A 8 34.91 -46.61 -12.38
CA SER A 8 34.61 -48.05 -12.57
C SER A 8 33.14 -48.31 -12.21
N SER A 9 32.25 -48.50 -13.20
CA SER A 9 31.70 -49.77 -13.75
C SER A 9 30.69 -50.48 -12.83
N SER A 10 29.39 -50.52 -13.13
CA SER A 10 28.65 -51.23 -14.22
C SER A 10 28.22 -52.65 -13.83
N SER A 11 26.93 -52.95 -13.97
CA SER A 11 26.43 -54.23 -14.52
C SER A 11 24.94 -54.13 -14.89
N LEU A 12 24.69 -54.45 -16.17
CA LEU A 12 23.42 -54.62 -16.85
C LEU A 12 22.93 -56.07 -16.70
N ILE A 13 21.61 -56.29 -16.69
CA ILE A 13 21.03 -57.54 -17.21
C ILE A 13 19.86 -57.18 -18.14
N HIS A 14 20.05 -57.53 -19.41
CA HIS A 14 19.03 -57.64 -20.45
C HIS A 14 18.44 -59.05 -20.43
N PHE A 15 17.11 -59.19 -20.61
CA PHE A 15 16.55 -60.30 -21.36
C PHE A 15 15.40 -59.82 -22.25
N CYS A 16 15.41 -60.36 -23.46
CA CYS A 16 14.63 -60.02 -24.64
C CYS A 16 13.80 -61.25 -25.01
N THR A 17 12.54 -61.11 -25.47
CA THR A 17 12.01 -61.72 -26.73
C THR A 17 10.50 -61.52 -26.96
N LYS A 18 10.20 -60.87 -28.10
CA LYS A 18 9.10 -60.94 -29.11
C LYS A 18 7.82 -61.80 -28.87
N ARG A 19 6.62 -61.22 -29.08
CA ARG A 19 5.69 -61.22 -30.28
C ARG A 19 4.86 -62.54 -30.35
N THR A 20 3.53 -62.60 -30.36
CA THR A 20 2.50 -62.09 -31.31
C THR A 20 1.10 -62.44 -30.78
N SER A 21 0.08 -61.60 -30.96
CA SER A 21 -1.24 -62.01 -31.53
C SER A 21 -2.21 -60.82 -31.61
N THR A 22 -2.70 -60.58 -32.82
CA THR A 22 -3.80 -59.67 -33.14
C THR A 22 -5.12 -60.43 -33.09
N VAL A 23 -6.08 -59.95 -32.29
CA VAL A 23 -7.51 -60.26 -32.43
C VAL A 23 -8.28 -58.96 -32.29
N GLY A 24 -9.02 -58.61 -33.35
CA GLY A 24 -9.85 -57.43 -33.40
C GLY A 24 -11.18 -57.62 -32.67
N ALA A 25 -11.65 -56.54 -32.04
CA ALA A 25 -13.05 -56.38 -31.68
C ALA A 25 -13.47 -54.94 -31.97
N ARG A 26 -14.34 -54.78 -32.97
CA ARG A 26 -15.06 -53.55 -33.29
C ARG A 26 -16.04 -53.27 -32.16
N PHE A 27 -15.89 -52.15 -31.46
CA PHE A 27 -16.97 -51.58 -30.65
C PHE A 27 -17.36 -50.22 -31.24
N LYS A 28 -18.64 -50.13 -31.63
CA LYS A 28 -19.31 -48.93 -32.13
C LYS A 28 -19.50 -47.95 -30.97
N THR A 29 -18.80 -46.81 -31.00
CA THR A 29 -19.12 -45.67 -30.15
C THR A 29 -20.24 -44.87 -30.81
N ARG A 30 -21.42 -44.90 -30.17
CA ARG A 30 -22.58 -44.10 -30.53
C ARG A 30 -22.35 -42.67 -30.04
N ALA A 31 -22.29 -41.72 -30.96
CA ALA A 31 -22.25 -40.30 -30.68
C ALA A 31 -23.52 -39.88 -29.91
N SER A 32 -23.33 -39.21 -28.78
CA SER A 32 -24.35 -38.49 -28.03
C SER A 32 -23.99 -37.01 -28.12
N LEU A 33 -24.75 -36.27 -28.94
CA LEU A 33 -24.74 -34.81 -28.96
C LEU A 33 -25.30 -34.30 -27.62
N SER A 34 -24.43 -33.82 -26.73
CA SER A 34 -24.83 -32.93 -25.65
C SER A 34 -24.47 -31.50 -26.05
N THR A 35 -25.45 -30.77 -26.55
CA THR A 35 -25.43 -29.31 -26.64
C THR A 35 -25.43 -28.74 -25.23
N SER A 36 -24.26 -28.60 -24.63
CA SER A 36 -24.05 -27.72 -23.49
C SER A 36 -23.67 -26.36 -24.05
N SER A 37 -24.68 -25.57 -24.40
CA SER A 37 -24.54 -24.13 -24.55
C SER A 37 -24.05 -23.58 -23.21
N SER A 38 -22.74 -23.39 -23.10
CA SER A 38 -22.12 -22.58 -22.06
C SER A 38 -22.63 -21.16 -22.22
N SER A 39 -23.72 -20.84 -21.52
CA SER A 39 -24.07 -19.46 -21.21
C SER A 39 -22.94 -18.91 -20.35
N MET A 40 -21.94 -18.35 -21.02
CA MET A 40 -21.07 -17.32 -20.45
C MET A 40 -22.01 -16.19 -20.00
N ALA A 41 -22.51 -16.33 -18.77
CA ALA A 41 -23.11 -15.24 -18.05
C ALA A 41 -21.98 -14.23 -17.82
N ALA A 42 -21.81 -13.33 -18.78
CA ALA A 42 -21.18 -12.06 -18.53
C ALA A 42 -22.01 -11.39 -17.44
N ALA A 43 -21.61 -11.57 -16.18
CA ALA A 43 -22.04 -10.72 -15.10
C ALA A 43 -21.51 -9.32 -15.45
N ALA A 44 -22.32 -8.55 -16.17
CA ALA A 44 -22.16 -7.11 -16.24
C ALA A 44 -22.26 -6.64 -14.80
N ALA A 45 -21.10 -6.45 -14.14
CA ALA A 45 -21.03 -5.78 -12.87
C ALA A 45 -21.77 -4.46 -13.07
N ALA A 46 -22.91 -4.29 -12.41
CA ALA A 46 -23.61 -3.02 -12.40
C ALA A 46 -22.58 -1.97 -11.98
N ALA A 47 -22.25 -1.04 -12.87
CA ALA A 47 -21.28 0.00 -12.58
C ALA A 47 -21.72 0.69 -11.30
N GLU A 48 -20.93 0.54 -10.25
CA GLU A 48 -21.27 1.08 -8.94
C GLU A 48 -21.37 2.60 -9.07
N LYS A 49 -22.52 3.16 -8.67
CA LYS A 49 -22.75 4.59 -8.84
C LYS A 49 -21.74 5.35 -7.98
N VAL A 50 -20.80 6.03 -8.64
CA VAL A 50 -19.79 6.86 -7.96
C VAL A 50 -20.48 8.07 -7.33
N VAL A 51 -20.28 8.24 -6.02
CA VAL A 51 -20.82 9.38 -5.26
C VAL A 51 -20.01 10.64 -5.63
N PRO A 52 -20.67 11.74 -6.05
CA PRO A 52 -20.00 13.03 -6.28
C PRO A 52 -19.25 13.51 -5.04
N ALA A 53 -18.10 14.15 -5.23
CA ALA A 53 -17.24 14.60 -4.16
C ALA A 53 -16.76 16.04 -4.34
N VAL A 54 -16.42 16.68 -3.22
CA VAL A 54 -15.51 17.82 -3.23
C VAL A 54 -14.09 17.27 -3.21
N ILE A 55 -13.21 17.76 -4.07
CA ILE A 55 -11.80 17.34 -4.12
C ILE A 55 -10.94 18.56 -3.79
N VAL A 56 -10.25 18.51 -2.65
CA VAL A 56 -9.36 19.59 -2.21
C VAL A 56 -7.93 19.28 -2.65
N GLY A 57 -7.45 20.05 -3.64
CA GLY A 57 -6.10 19.91 -4.18
C GLY A 57 -6.04 19.20 -5.54
N GLY A 58 -5.82 19.97 -6.62
CA GLY A 58 -5.71 19.47 -8.00
C GLY A 58 -4.33 18.91 -8.37
N GLY A 59 -3.65 18.27 -7.42
CA GLY A 59 -2.40 17.56 -7.68
C GLY A 59 -2.62 16.24 -8.42
N ARG A 60 -1.57 15.41 -8.51
CA ARG A 60 -1.63 14.10 -9.18
C ARG A 60 -2.77 13.20 -8.66
N VAL A 61 -2.87 13.05 -7.34
CA VAL A 61 -3.90 12.21 -6.70
C VAL A 61 -5.29 12.82 -6.86
N GLY A 62 -5.45 14.11 -6.55
CA GLY A 62 -6.76 14.76 -6.65
C GLY A 62 -7.30 14.78 -8.08
N LYS A 63 -6.44 14.98 -9.08
CA LYS A 63 -6.85 14.88 -10.49
C LYS A 63 -7.25 13.46 -10.88
N ALA A 64 -6.47 12.45 -10.48
CA ALA A 64 -6.84 11.06 -10.71
C ALA A 64 -8.20 10.71 -10.08
N LEU A 65 -8.46 11.14 -8.84
CA LEU A 65 -9.75 10.92 -8.18
C LEU A 65 -10.91 11.63 -8.87
N GLN A 66 -10.68 12.83 -9.43
CA GLN A 66 -11.66 13.54 -10.23
C GLN A 66 -11.98 12.79 -11.52
N ASP A 67 -10.95 12.25 -12.20
CA ASP A 67 -11.13 11.51 -13.45
C ASP A 67 -11.84 10.16 -13.23
N MET A 68 -11.81 9.61 -12.00
CA MET A 68 -12.60 8.45 -11.58
C MET A 68 -14.04 8.80 -11.16
N GLY A 69 -14.40 10.08 -11.16
CA GLY A 69 -15.71 10.58 -10.76
C GLY A 69 -16.82 10.38 -11.79
N SER A 70 -18.03 10.81 -11.44
CA SER A 70 -19.18 10.83 -12.36
C SER A 70 -19.20 12.04 -13.30
N GLY A 71 -18.28 13.00 -13.11
CA GLY A 71 -18.30 14.31 -13.77
C GLY A 71 -18.92 15.44 -12.92
N ASP A 72 -19.55 15.10 -11.80
CA ASP A 72 -20.24 16.06 -10.91
C ASP A 72 -19.36 16.55 -9.74
N ASP A 73 -18.07 16.22 -9.75
CA ASP A 73 -17.14 16.60 -8.68
C ASP A 73 -16.79 18.08 -8.71
N VAL A 74 -16.62 18.66 -7.53
CA VAL A 74 -16.13 20.04 -7.37
C VAL A 74 -14.65 20.02 -6.97
N LEU A 75 -13.78 20.55 -7.85
CA LEU A 75 -12.38 20.73 -7.53
C LEU A 75 -12.14 22.07 -6.81
N VAL A 76 -11.70 22.00 -5.56
CA VAL A 76 -11.33 23.16 -4.74
C VAL A 76 -9.81 23.34 -4.79
N ARG A 77 -9.37 24.52 -5.21
CA ARG A 77 -7.96 24.92 -5.26
C ARG A 77 -7.57 25.75 -4.04
N ARG A 78 -6.27 25.99 -3.88
CA ARG A 78 -5.72 26.81 -2.79
C ARG A 78 -6.43 28.17 -2.73
N GLY A 79 -6.89 28.55 -1.54
CA GLY A 79 -7.58 29.82 -1.28
C GLY A 79 -9.07 29.84 -1.65
N GLN A 80 -9.61 28.74 -2.20
CA GLN A 80 -11.06 28.62 -2.44
C GLN A 80 -11.73 27.92 -1.26
N PRO A 81 -12.93 28.38 -0.83
CA PRO A 81 -13.67 27.73 0.24
C PRO A 81 -14.30 26.41 -0.25
N VAL A 82 -14.45 25.46 0.66
CA VAL A 82 -15.27 24.26 0.41
C VAL A 82 -16.75 24.66 0.39
N PRO A 83 -17.53 24.26 -0.63
CA PRO A 83 -18.95 24.60 -0.71
C PRO A 83 -19.74 24.03 0.47
N PRO A 84 -20.50 24.85 1.22
CA PRO A 84 -21.22 24.39 2.41
C PRO A 84 -22.33 23.39 2.08
N ASP A 85 -23.04 23.61 0.96
CA ASP A 85 -24.26 22.87 0.59
C ASP A 85 -24.01 21.66 -0.34
N PHE A 86 -22.75 21.30 -0.59
CA PHE A 86 -22.44 20.12 -1.41
C PHE A 86 -22.61 18.84 -0.60
N THR A 87 -23.50 17.94 -1.03
CA THR A 87 -23.66 16.62 -0.39
C THR A 87 -22.61 15.64 -0.89
N GLY A 88 -21.83 15.06 0.02
CA GLY A 88 -20.85 14.03 -0.31
C GLY A 88 -19.53 14.18 0.47
N PRO A 89 -18.58 13.26 0.23
CA PRO A 89 -17.26 13.31 0.85
C PRO A 89 -16.44 14.50 0.34
N ILE A 90 -15.51 14.95 1.18
CA ILE A 90 -14.49 15.94 0.85
C ILE A 90 -13.13 15.23 0.82
N LEU A 91 -12.65 14.89 -0.37
CA LEU A 91 -11.40 14.17 -0.56
C LEU A 91 -10.22 15.15 -0.44
N VAL A 92 -9.44 15.02 0.63
CA VAL A 92 -8.31 15.90 0.93
C VAL A 92 -7.05 15.34 0.28
N CYS A 93 -6.58 15.97 -0.79
CA CYS A 93 -5.45 15.53 -1.60
C CYS A 93 -4.28 16.52 -1.62
N THR A 94 -4.25 17.43 -0.63
CA THR A 94 -3.14 18.36 -0.40
C THR A 94 -1.97 17.70 0.32
N ARG A 95 -0.87 18.44 0.50
CA ARG A 95 0.24 18.01 1.37
C ARG A 95 -0.16 18.14 2.83
N ASN A 96 0.53 17.41 3.71
CA ASN A 96 0.25 17.43 5.14
C ASN A 96 0.41 18.83 5.75
N ASP A 97 1.39 19.62 5.28
CA ASP A 97 1.63 20.98 5.78
C ASP A 97 0.54 21.99 5.37
N ASP A 98 -0.34 21.63 4.43
CA ASP A 98 -1.47 22.46 4.02
C ASP A 98 -2.77 22.09 4.78
N LEU A 99 -2.77 21.08 5.67
CA LEU A 99 -3.99 20.56 6.29
C LEU A 99 -4.72 21.56 7.19
N ASP A 100 -4.00 22.41 7.93
CA ASP A 100 -4.64 23.46 8.73
C ASP A 100 -5.44 24.44 7.85
N ALA A 101 -4.90 24.82 6.68
CA ALA A 101 -5.61 25.67 5.73
C ALA A 101 -6.83 24.97 5.10
N VAL A 102 -6.82 23.64 4.99
CA VAL A 102 -8.00 22.87 4.56
C VAL A 102 -9.10 22.99 5.61
N LEU A 103 -8.77 22.86 6.90
CA LEU A 103 -9.74 23.05 7.98
C LEU A 103 -10.30 24.48 8.01
N ASP A 104 -9.44 25.49 7.87
CA ASP A 104 -9.85 26.90 7.87
C ASP A 104 -10.78 27.24 6.69
N SER A 105 -10.60 26.57 5.55
CA SER A 105 -11.43 26.77 4.34
C SER A 105 -12.65 25.83 4.28
N THR A 106 -12.80 24.93 5.25
CA THR A 106 -13.93 24.00 5.33
C THR A 106 -14.89 24.41 6.45
N PRO A 107 -16.20 24.62 6.15
CA PRO A 107 -17.19 24.87 7.18
C PRO A 107 -17.13 23.80 8.28
N LYS A 108 -17.09 24.19 9.56
CA LYS A 108 -16.94 23.25 10.68
C LYS A 108 -18.00 22.15 10.70
N SER A 109 -19.22 22.45 10.24
CA SER A 109 -20.31 21.48 10.07
C SER A 109 -20.01 20.37 9.06
N ARG A 110 -19.00 20.55 8.21
CA ARG A 110 -18.57 19.61 7.17
C ARG A 110 -17.27 18.89 7.50
N TRP A 111 -16.66 19.15 8.66
CA TRP A 111 -15.43 18.45 9.05
C TRP A 111 -15.60 16.94 9.16
N SER A 112 -16.80 16.47 9.53
CA SER A 112 -17.16 15.04 9.54
C SER A 112 -17.28 14.41 8.14
N ASP A 113 -17.09 15.17 7.07
CA ASP A 113 -17.07 14.68 5.69
C ASP A 113 -15.67 14.69 5.07
N LEU A 114 -14.64 15.15 5.81
CA LEU A 114 -13.26 15.18 5.34
C LEU A 114 -12.69 13.76 5.31
N VAL A 115 -12.16 13.36 4.14
CA VAL A 115 -11.49 12.09 3.89
C VAL A 115 -10.02 12.36 3.57
N PHE A 116 -9.12 11.92 4.44
CA PHE A 116 -7.70 12.23 4.34
C PHE A 116 -6.92 11.16 3.55
N PHE A 117 -6.25 11.55 2.47
CA PHE A 117 -5.39 10.69 1.62
C PHE A 117 -3.90 10.84 1.93
N GLN A 118 -3.58 11.52 3.03
CA GLN A 118 -2.21 11.87 3.39
C GLN A 118 -1.40 10.62 3.79
N ASN A 119 -0.09 10.68 3.53
CA ASN A 119 0.85 9.68 4.03
C ASN A 119 1.37 10.09 5.40
N GLY A 120 1.81 9.13 6.20
CA GLY A 120 2.42 9.36 7.51
C GLY A 120 1.45 9.14 8.67
N MET A 121 1.90 9.50 9.88
CA MET A 121 1.15 9.44 11.12
C MET A 121 0.40 10.74 11.36
N LEU A 122 -0.91 10.73 11.10
CA LEU A 122 -1.78 11.90 11.29
C LEU A 122 -2.42 11.96 12.67
N GLU A 123 -2.41 10.86 13.43
CA GLU A 123 -3.14 10.75 14.71
C GLU A 123 -2.85 11.92 15.67
N PRO A 124 -1.59 12.35 15.93
CA PRO A 124 -1.34 13.49 16.82
C PRO A 124 -1.96 14.81 16.31
N TRP A 125 -2.02 14.99 14.98
CA TRP A 125 -2.67 16.15 14.40
C TRP A 125 -4.19 16.04 14.52
N PHE A 126 -4.78 14.87 14.26
CA PHE A 126 -6.22 14.66 14.46
C PHE A 126 -6.65 14.91 15.90
N GLU A 127 -5.90 14.39 16.88
CA GLU A 127 -6.14 14.64 18.31
C GLU A 127 -6.14 16.13 18.63
N SER A 128 -5.18 16.89 18.11
CA SER A 128 -5.09 18.34 18.32
C SER A 128 -6.26 19.16 17.75
N LYS A 129 -7.08 18.55 16.88
CA LYS A 129 -8.21 19.19 16.17
C LYS A 129 -9.56 18.57 16.51
N ASP A 130 -9.61 17.63 17.46
CA ASP A 130 -10.80 16.84 17.80
C ASP A 130 -11.36 16.03 16.61
N LEU A 131 -10.46 15.47 15.78
CA LEU A 131 -10.76 14.69 14.56
C LEU A 131 -10.48 13.19 14.70
N GLY A 132 -10.58 12.62 15.91
CA GLY A 132 -10.13 11.24 16.21
C GLY A 132 -10.81 10.12 15.39
N GLU A 133 -12.01 10.37 14.86
CA GLU A 133 -12.77 9.42 14.02
C GLU A 133 -12.84 9.88 12.55
N ALA A 134 -11.89 10.72 12.12
CA ALA A 134 -11.84 11.20 10.74
C ALA A 134 -11.66 10.06 9.73
N ASP A 135 -12.35 10.19 8.61
CA ASP A 135 -12.22 9.30 7.47
C ASP A 135 -10.81 9.34 6.87
N GLN A 136 -10.26 8.18 6.56
CA GLN A 136 -8.88 8.07 6.07
C GLN A 136 -8.75 7.06 4.94
N VAL A 137 -7.76 7.29 4.08
CA VAL A 137 -7.41 6.40 2.98
C VAL A 137 -5.90 6.15 2.97
N LEU A 138 -5.53 4.88 3.16
CA LEU A 138 -4.18 4.40 2.93
C LEU A 138 -4.00 4.13 1.44
N ALA A 139 -3.65 5.17 0.67
CA ALA A 139 -3.41 5.03 -0.76
C ALA A 139 -2.13 4.22 -1.05
N TYR A 140 -2.26 2.99 -1.57
CA TYR A 140 -1.12 2.17 -2.04
C TYR A 140 -0.96 2.21 -3.56
N PHE A 141 -1.77 3.00 -4.26
CA PHE A 141 -1.61 3.29 -5.68
C PHE A 141 -0.64 4.47 -5.89
N ALA A 142 -0.02 4.50 -7.06
CA ALA A 142 0.91 5.55 -7.46
C ALA A 142 0.46 6.25 -8.74
N VAL A 143 0.46 7.58 -8.73
CA VAL A 143 0.28 8.41 -9.94
C VAL A 143 1.64 9.03 -10.27
N SER A 144 2.30 8.49 -11.30
CA SER A 144 3.66 8.89 -11.67
C SER A 144 3.69 10.36 -12.12
N LYS A 145 2.84 10.74 -13.08
CA LYS A 145 2.69 12.12 -13.55
C LYS A 145 1.22 12.55 -13.62
N LEU A 146 1.00 13.86 -13.66
CA LEU A 146 -0.34 14.42 -13.76
C LEU A 146 -1.01 13.95 -15.07
N GLY A 147 -2.22 13.38 -14.96
CA GLY A 147 -2.98 12.86 -16.08
C GLY A 147 -2.61 11.44 -16.52
N GLU A 148 -1.58 10.81 -15.93
CA GLU A 148 -1.32 9.39 -16.13
C GLU A 148 -2.25 8.55 -15.24
N PRO A 149 -2.71 7.38 -15.72
CA PRO A 149 -3.51 6.47 -14.90
C PRO A 149 -2.70 5.99 -13.69
N PRO A 150 -3.34 5.83 -12.52
CA PRO A 150 -2.68 5.28 -11.36
C PRO A 150 -2.30 3.81 -11.56
N ILE A 151 -1.19 3.42 -10.95
CA ILE A 151 -0.78 2.01 -10.81
C ILE A 151 -1.26 1.52 -9.46
N ASP A 152 -2.00 0.42 -9.43
CA ASP A 152 -2.55 -0.16 -8.21
C ASP A 152 -1.48 -0.82 -7.33
N GLY A 153 -1.73 -0.87 -6.02
CA GLY A 153 -0.88 -1.50 -5.01
C GLY A 153 -1.15 -3.00 -4.85
N ILE A 154 -1.33 -3.73 -5.96
CA ILE A 154 -1.48 -5.19 -5.96
C ILE A 154 -0.09 -5.82 -5.96
N THR A 155 0.10 -6.83 -5.10
CA THR A 155 1.37 -7.55 -4.96
C THR A 155 1.14 -9.06 -4.99
N ASP A 156 2.22 -9.84 -5.08
CA ASP A 156 2.21 -11.30 -4.93
C ASP A 156 1.72 -11.76 -3.55
N THR A 157 1.97 -10.96 -2.52
CA THR A 157 1.50 -11.22 -1.14
C THR A 157 0.12 -10.64 -0.83
N ASN A 158 -0.38 -9.72 -1.65
CA ASN A 158 -1.69 -9.07 -1.52
C ASN A 158 -2.36 -8.94 -2.91
N PRO A 159 -2.82 -10.06 -3.50
CA PRO A 159 -3.48 -10.07 -4.81
C PRO A 159 -4.80 -9.27 -4.82
N GLU A 160 -5.42 -9.08 -3.66
CA GLU A 160 -6.61 -8.26 -3.45
C GLU A 160 -6.32 -6.75 -3.35
N GLY A 161 -5.03 -6.38 -3.31
CA GLY A 161 -4.55 -5.01 -3.23
C GLY A 161 -4.42 -4.44 -1.82
N LEU A 162 -3.54 -3.44 -1.69
CA LEU A 162 -3.19 -2.82 -0.41
C LEU A 162 -3.97 -1.53 -0.12
N THR A 163 -4.60 -0.87 -1.09
CA THR A 163 -5.31 0.38 -0.76
C THR A 163 -6.47 0.09 0.19
N ALA A 164 -6.62 0.88 1.25
CA ALA A 164 -7.65 0.69 2.26
C ALA A 164 -8.29 2.02 2.68
N ALA A 165 -9.58 2.01 2.98
CA ALA A 165 -10.34 3.15 3.48
C ALA A 165 -11.02 2.81 4.81
N TYR A 166 -11.15 3.81 5.67
CA TYR A 166 -11.83 3.74 6.97
C TYR A 166 -12.69 4.99 7.19
N GLY A 167 -13.81 4.81 7.90
CA GLY A 167 -14.74 5.88 8.27
C GLY A 167 -16.07 5.85 7.52
N LYS A 168 -16.88 6.88 7.76
CA LYS A 168 -18.23 7.10 7.22
C LYS A 168 -18.33 6.95 5.69
N TRP A 169 -17.35 7.45 4.97
CA TRP A 169 -17.26 7.53 3.51
C TRP A 169 -16.41 6.43 2.89
N ALA A 170 -15.89 5.47 3.68
CA ALA A 170 -15.00 4.43 3.19
C ALA A 170 -15.58 3.63 2.02
N SER A 171 -16.85 3.22 2.08
CA SER A 171 -17.50 2.51 0.98
C SER A 171 -17.64 3.35 -0.29
N ALA A 172 -17.95 4.65 -0.16
CA ALA A 172 -18.05 5.55 -1.30
C ALA A 172 -16.69 5.76 -1.98
N VAL A 173 -15.63 5.90 -1.19
CA VAL A 173 -14.25 5.97 -1.67
C VAL A 173 -13.85 4.67 -2.37
N ALA A 174 -14.13 3.52 -1.76
CA ALA A 174 -13.81 2.23 -2.34
C ALA A 174 -14.55 2.00 -3.67
N GLY A 175 -15.82 2.41 -3.77
CA GLY A 175 -16.59 2.38 -5.01
C GLY A 175 -15.96 3.26 -6.10
N ARG A 176 -15.54 4.48 -5.75
CA ARG A 176 -14.83 5.40 -6.67
C ARG A 176 -13.52 4.80 -7.17
N LEU A 177 -12.68 4.28 -6.27
CA LEU A 177 -11.40 3.67 -6.65
C LEU A 177 -11.61 2.44 -7.56
N ARG A 178 -12.60 1.60 -7.26
CA ARG A 178 -12.96 0.45 -8.12
C ARG A 178 -13.49 0.86 -9.48
N ALA A 179 -14.27 1.95 -9.58
CA ALA A 179 -14.67 2.52 -10.86
C ALA A 179 -13.46 3.01 -11.68
N GLY A 180 -12.40 3.46 -11.00
CA GLY A 180 -11.09 3.78 -11.58
C GLY A 180 -10.18 2.60 -11.90
N GLY A 181 -10.64 1.36 -11.71
CA GLY A 181 -9.83 0.15 -11.91
C GLY A 181 -8.81 -0.13 -10.80
N LEU A 182 -8.96 0.50 -9.63
CA LEU A 182 -8.11 0.27 -8.47
C LEU A 182 -8.82 -0.58 -7.40
N SER A 183 -8.05 -1.43 -6.73
CA SER A 183 -8.45 -2.09 -5.50
C SER A 183 -8.64 -1.09 -4.37
N CYS A 184 -9.58 -1.38 -3.47
CA CYS A 184 -9.70 -0.70 -2.20
C CYS A 184 -10.49 -1.56 -1.21
N LYS A 185 -9.87 -1.84 -0.06
CA LYS A 185 -10.52 -2.47 1.10
C LYS A 185 -11.31 -1.42 1.88
N VAL A 186 -12.40 -1.82 2.51
CA VAL A 186 -13.03 -1.08 3.59
C VAL A 186 -12.69 -1.83 4.87
N LEU A 187 -12.00 -1.16 5.80
CA LEU A 187 -11.52 -1.76 7.03
C LEU A 187 -12.16 -1.10 8.24
N GLU A 188 -12.41 -1.91 9.26
CA GLU A 188 -12.71 -1.43 10.60
C GLU A 188 -11.46 -0.88 11.29
N LYS A 189 -11.67 -0.10 12.35
CA LYS A 189 -10.64 0.69 13.03
C LYS A 189 -9.36 -0.08 13.33
N ASP A 190 -9.47 -1.23 13.98
CA ASP A 190 -8.31 -2.03 14.42
C ASP A 190 -7.49 -2.56 13.24
N ALA A 191 -8.16 -3.05 12.20
CA ALA A 191 -7.50 -3.55 10.99
C ALA A 191 -6.85 -2.40 10.21
N PHE A 192 -7.55 -1.25 10.11
CA PHE A 192 -7.03 -0.06 9.47
C PHE A 192 -5.79 0.48 10.18
N GLN A 193 -5.80 0.54 11.51
CA GLN A 193 -4.67 1.05 12.31
C GLN A 193 -3.42 0.18 12.15
N LYS A 194 -3.56 -1.15 12.16
CA LYS A 194 -2.45 -2.07 11.88
C LYS A 194 -1.85 -1.79 10.50
N GLN A 195 -2.70 -1.70 9.48
CA GLN A 195 -2.22 -1.45 8.12
C GLN A 195 -1.60 -0.05 7.95
N MET A 196 -2.14 0.97 8.63
CA MET A 196 -1.58 2.32 8.65
C MET A 196 -0.15 2.31 9.21
N LEU A 197 0.07 1.58 10.31
CA LEU A 197 1.39 1.44 10.90
C LEU A 197 2.34 0.64 10.01
N GLU A 198 1.89 -0.42 9.35
CA GLU A 198 2.72 -1.13 8.35
C GLU A 198 3.15 -0.19 7.22
N LYS A 199 2.22 0.64 6.69
CA LYS A 199 2.54 1.64 5.68
C LYS A 199 3.56 2.67 6.17
N LEU A 200 3.41 3.11 7.42
CA LEU A 200 4.33 4.06 8.05
C LEU A 200 5.71 3.44 8.24
N ILE A 201 5.79 2.20 8.73
CA ILE A 201 7.04 1.45 8.89
C ILE A 201 7.73 1.32 7.53
N TRP A 202 7.00 0.94 6.49
CA TRP A 202 7.54 0.84 5.13
C TRP A 202 8.18 2.15 4.67
N ILE A 203 7.43 3.26 4.74
CA ILE A 203 7.92 4.53 4.21
C ILE A 203 9.06 5.09 5.05
N CYS A 204 9.06 4.85 6.37
CA CYS A 204 10.17 5.24 7.25
C CYS A 204 11.43 4.41 6.94
N ALA A 205 11.31 3.08 6.88
CA ALA A 205 12.43 2.19 6.73
C ALA A 205 13.09 2.29 5.35
N PHE A 206 12.32 2.15 4.27
CA PHE A 206 12.87 2.17 2.91
C PHE A 206 13.48 3.51 2.54
N MET A 207 12.84 4.61 2.96
CA MET A 207 13.33 5.95 2.62
C MET A 207 14.56 6.33 3.45
N LEU A 208 14.65 5.87 4.71
CA LEU A 208 15.81 6.12 5.55
C LEU A 208 17.02 5.30 5.10
N VAL A 209 16.86 3.98 4.88
CA VAL A 209 17.95 3.14 4.36
C VAL A 209 18.43 3.66 3.01
N GLY A 210 17.50 3.97 2.09
CA GLY A 210 17.89 4.52 0.80
C GLY A 210 18.60 5.87 0.88
N ALA A 211 18.23 6.73 1.84
CA ALA A 211 18.95 8.00 2.05
C ALA A 211 20.39 7.80 2.57
N ARG A 212 20.70 6.67 3.23
CA ARG A 212 22.06 6.27 3.61
C ARG A 212 22.90 5.80 2.43
N HIS A 213 22.27 5.44 1.32
CA HIS A 213 22.91 4.93 0.11
C HIS A 213 22.60 5.88 -1.07
N PRO A 214 23.37 6.97 -1.25
CA PRO A 214 23.05 8.02 -2.22
C PRO A 214 22.74 7.50 -3.61
N GLY A 215 21.54 7.85 -4.12
CA GLY A 215 21.07 7.43 -5.44
C GLY A 215 20.28 6.11 -5.44
N ALA A 216 20.17 5.41 -4.31
CA ALA A 216 19.38 4.19 -4.23
C ALA A 216 17.88 4.47 -4.49
N THR A 217 17.28 3.66 -5.35
CA THR A 217 15.83 3.58 -5.48
C THR A 217 15.25 2.60 -4.45
N VAL A 218 13.94 2.59 -4.28
CA VAL A 218 13.26 1.62 -3.41
C VAL A 218 13.63 0.17 -3.76
N GLY A 219 13.74 -0.15 -5.05
CA GLY A 219 14.15 -1.48 -5.51
C GLY A 219 15.61 -1.82 -5.22
N VAL A 220 16.51 -0.83 -5.27
CA VAL A 220 17.90 -1.02 -4.84
C VAL A 220 17.96 -1.31 -3.35
N VAL A 221 17.19 -0.59 -2.53
CA VAL A 221 17.09 -0.89 -1.08
C VAL A 221 16.57 -2.30 -0.83
N GLU A 222 15.51 -2.71 -1.52
CA GLU A 222 14.92 -4.04 -1.36
C GLU A 222 15.89 -5.17 -1.74
N LYS A 223 16.70 -4.96 -2.78
CA LYS A 223 17.59 -5.98 -3.36
C LYS A 223 18.99 -6.01 -2.74
N GLU A 224 19.61 -4.86 -2.56
CA GLU A 224 21.03 -4.72 -2.21
C GLU A 224 21.24 -4.42 -0.73
N TYR A 225 20.28 -3.73 -0.10
CA TYR A 225 20.34 -3.33 1.32
C TYR A 225 19.26 -4.03 2.15
N ARG A 226 18.91 -5.26 1.77
CA ARG A 226 17.81 -6.02 2.38
C ARG A 226 17.99 -6.21 3.89
N SER A 227 19.18 -6.59 4.33
CA SER A 227 19.46 -6.80 5.75
C SER A 227 19.26 -5.55 6.60
N GLU A 228 19.66 -4.38 6.07
CA GLU A 228 19.49 -3.09 6.75
C GLU A 228 18.01 -2.74 6.88
N VAL A 229 17.25 -2.85 5.79
CA VAL A 229 15.82 -2.53 5.82
C VAL A 229 15.03 -3.53 6.67
N SER A 230 15.37 -4.83 6.66
CA SER A 230 14.76 -5.83 7.52
C SER A 230 15.00 -5.55 9.01
N ALA A 231 16.22 -5.18 9.38
CA ALA A 231 16.56 -4.82 10.76
C ALA A 231 15.76 -3.59 11.23
N LEU A 232 15.65 -2.57 10.37
CA LEU A 232 14.89 -1.37 10.70
C LEU A 232 13.38 -1.62 10.73
N ILE A 233 12.82 -2.43 9.82
CA ILE A 233 11.41 -2.84 9.86
C ILE A 233 11.09 -3.52 11.20
N ALA A 234 11.96 -4.44 11.65
CA ALA A 234 11.77 -5.15 12.90
C ALA A 234 11.77 -4.20 14.11
N GLU A 235 12.74 -3.28 14.18
CA GLU A 235 12.83 -2.28 15.25
C GLU A 235 11.58 -1.37 15.29
N LEU A 236 11.21 -0.79 14.14
CA LEU A 236 10.08 0.12 14.06
C LEU A 236 8.75 -0.59 14.34
N ALA A 237 8.61 -1.86 13.92
CA ALA A 237 7.43 -2.67 14.23
C ALA A 237 7.30 -2.92 15.73
N LEU A 238 8.39 -3.24 16.43
CA LEU A 238 8.38 -3.42 17.89
C LEU A 238 8.00 -2.13 18.62
N ALA A 239 8.59 -1.00 18.23
CA ALA A 239 8.26 0.30 18.83
C ALA A 239 6.79 0.71 18.58
N ALA A 240 6.30 0.54 17.35
CA ALA A 240 4.91 0.82 17.01
C ALA A 240 3.93 -0.09 17.77
N ALA A 241 4.23 -1.38 17.86
CA ALA A 241 3.43 -2.34 18.61
C ALA A 241 3.34 -1.98 20.10
N ALA A 242 4.48 -1.62 20.71
CA ALA A 242 4.54 -1.21 22.11
C ALA A 242 3.77 0.09 22.37
N GLU A 243 3.93 1.12 21.54
CA GLU A 243 3.25 2.41 21.73
C GLU A 243 1.73 2.30 21.51
N LYS A 244 1.29 1.48 20.54
CA LYS A 244 -0.13 1.34 20.20
C LYS A 244 -0.85 0.18 20.89
N GLY A 245 -0.12 -0.66 21.62
CA GLY A 245 -0.70 -1.84 22.27
C GLY A 245 -1.27 -2.85 21.27
N ILE A 246 -0.67 -2.96 20.07
CA ILE A 246 -1.14 -3.84 19.01
C ILE A 246 -0.21 -5.02 18.79
N VAL A 247 -0.73 -6.06 18.15
CA VAL A 247 0.05 -7.19 17.63
C VAL A 247 -0.08 -7.24 16.12
N PHE A 248 1.05 -7.13 15.44
CA PHE A 248 1.14 -7.30 13.99
C PHE A 248 1.01 -8.76 13.59
N GLU A 249 0.49 -9.00 12.40
CA GLU A 249 0.51 -10.31 11.78
C GLU A 249 1.92 -10.63 11.29
N GLY A 250 2.32 -11.90 11.38
CA GLY A 250 3.61 -12.38 10.86
C GLY A 250 3.78 -12.06 9.36
N GLY A 251 5.02 -11.99 8.90
CA GLY A 251 5.33 -11.71 7.49
C GLY A 251 5.29 -10.23 7.09
N ILE A 252 5.36 -9.30 8.06
CA ILE A 252 5.43 -7.85 7.79
C ILE A 252 6.55 -7.53 6.79
N GLU A 253 7.76 -8.08 7.00
CA GLU A 253 8.91 -7.84 6.12
C GLU A 253 8.60 -8.24 4.67
N ASP A 254 8.03 -9.43 4.47
CA ASP A 254 7.70 -9.96 3.14
C ASP A 254 6.68 -9.08 2.44
N ARG A 255 5.61 -8.67 3.13
CA ARG A 255 4.59 -7.75 2.58
C ARG A 255 5.18 -6.40 2.19
N LEU A 256 5.99 -5.80 3.08
CA LEU A 256 6.59 -4.49 2.84
C LEU A 256 7.58 -4.53 1.67
N CYS A 257 8.30 -5.63 1.53
CA CYS A 257 9.23 -5.81 0.42
C CYS A 257 8.52 -6.15 -0.90
N ALA A 258 7.42 -6.91 -0.84
CA ALA A 258 6.53 -7.12 -1.98
C ALA A 258 6.00 -5.81 -2.54
N TYR A 259 5.51 -4.92 -1.68
CA TYR A 259 5.10 -3.58 -2.12
C TYR A 259 6.28 -2.78 -2.70
N SER A 260 7.46 -2.86 -2.09
CA SER A 260 8.67 -2.18 -2.57
C SER A 260 9.04 -2.56 -4.00
N ARG A 261 8.86 -3.83 -4.39
CA ARG A 261 9.06 -4.29 -5.77
C ARG A 261 8.08 -3.63 -6.75
N ALA A 262 6.83 -3.41 -6.36
CA ALA A 262 5.83 -2.72 -7.20
C ALA A 262 6.19 -1.24 -7.46
N VAL A 263 6.92 -0.61 -6.53
CA VAL A 263 7.36 0.80 -6.62
C VAL A 263 8.89 0.93 -6.73
N ALA A 264 9.57 -0.08 -7.28
CA ALA A 264 11.03 -0.21 -7.26
C ALA A 264 11.82 0.96 -7.86
N HIS A 265 11.22 1.72 -8.79
CA HIS A 265 11.86 2.83 -9.50
C HIS A 265 11.82 4.16 -8.73
N PHE A 266 11.04 4.26 -7.65
CA PHE A 266 10.92 5.52 -6.91
C PHE A 266 12.23 5.86 -6.20
N PRO A 267 12.67 7.14 -6.27
CA PRO A 267 13.85 7.59 -5.54
C PRO A 267 13.57 7.62 -4.05
N THR A 268 14.56 7.23 -3.25
CA THR A 268 14.48 7.30 -1.80
C THR A 268 14.94 8.65 -1.29
N ALA A 269 14.23 9.17 -0.28
CA ALA A 269 14.61 10.38 0.43
C ALA A 269 13.77 10.49 1.70
N VAL A 270 14.39 10.92 2.81
CA VAL A 270 13.64 11.32 4.00
C VAL A 270 12.93 12.64 3.71
N LYS A 271 11.59 12.60 3.71
CA LYS A 271 10.70 13.74 3.41
C LYS A 271 9.55 13.75 4.42
N GLU A 272 8.89 14.90 4.54
CA GLU A 272 7.74 15.06 5.45
C GLU A 272 8.07 14.56 6.86
N PHE A 273 9.27 14.91 7.36
CA PHE A 273 9.88 14.29 8.55
C PHE A 273 8.90 14.22 9.72
N LYS A 274 8.29 15.35 10.10
CA LYS A 274 7.27 15.45 11.16
C LYS A 274 6.21 14.35 11.10
N TRP A 275 5.77 14.00 9.89
CA TRP A 275 4.67 13.08 9.64
C TRP A 275 5.12 11.63 9.45
N ARG A 276 6.42 11.39 9.19
CA ARG A 276 6.96 10.06 8.90
C ARG A 276 7.93 9.65 9.99
N ASN A 277 9.23 9.75 9.71
CA ASN A 277 10.30 9.38 10.63
C ASN A 277 10.26 10.16 11.96
N GLY A 278 9.73 11.38 11.96
CA GLY A 278 9.57 12.22 13.14
C GLY A 278 8.63 11.64 14.18
N TRP A 279 7.63 10.83 13.79
CA TRP A 279 6.79 10.14 14.77
C TRP A 279 7.60 9.13 15.58
N PHE A 280 8.36 8.25 14.92
CA PHE A 280 9.24 7.31 15.61
C PHE A 280 10.31 8.01 16.43
N TYR A 281 10.93 9.06 15.89
CA TYR A 281 11.92 9.85 16.63
C TYR A 281 11.32 10.51 17.89
N SER A 282 10.06 10.94 17.85
CA SER A 282 9.38 11.48 19.04
C SER A 282 9.20 10.43 20.14
N LEU A 283 9.09 9.14 19.79
CA LEU A 283 9.08 8.04 20.77
C LEU A 283 10.44 7.91 21.48
N THR A 284 11.53 8.07 20.71
CA THR A 284 12.88 8.16 21.26
C THR A 284 13.03 9.35 22.21
N GLU A 285 12.62 10.54 21.79
CA GLU A 285 12.70 11.74 22.64
C GLU A 285 11.91 11.57 23.95
N LYS A 286 10.68 11.05 23.86
CA LYS A 286 9.82 10.72 25.00
C LYS A 286 10.52 9.74 25.95
N ALA A 287 11.04 8.63 25.45
CA ALA A 287 11.69 7.61 26.27
C ALA A 287 12.96 8.14 26.98
N ILE A 288 13.80 8.89 26.26
CA ILE A 288 15.02 9.48 26.82
C ILE A 288 14.69 10.52 27.89
N ALA A 289 13.68 11.37 27.66
CA ALA A 289 13.22 12.35 28.65
C ALA A 289 12.71 11.69 29.94
N GLU A 290 12.15 10.49 29.83
CA GLU A 290 11.73 9.65 30.96
C GLU A 290 12.87 8.82 31.59
N GLY A 291 14.11 8.97 31.12
CA GLY A 291 15.27 8.21 31.60
C GLY A 291 15.30 6.74 31.16
N LYS A 292 14.51 6.38 30.14
CA LYS A 292 14.46 5.04 29.54
C LYS A 292 15.45 4.91 28.39
N GLN A 293 15.68 3.67 27.96
CA GLN A 293 16.44 3.39 26.74
C GLN A 293 15.69 3.86 25.50
N ASP A 294 16.44 4.21 24.46
CA ASP A 294 15.88 4.51 23.13
C ASP A 294 15.15 3.27 22.59
N PRO A 295 13.85 3.35 22.27
CA PRO A 295 13.08 2.26 21.68
C PRO A 295 13.40 2.03 20.19
N CYS A 296 14.06 2.98 19.51
CA CYS A 296 14.44 2.91 18.11
C CYS A 296 15.93 3.28 17.90
N PRO A 297 16.88 2.57 18.54
CA PRO A 297 18.29 2.96 18.54
C PRO A 297 18.94 2.94 17.15
N LEU A 298 18.58 2.00 16.28
CA LEU A 298 19.08 1.93 14.91
C LEU A 298 18.56 3.10 14.08
N HIS A 299 17.25 3.35 14.13
CA HIS A 299 16.60 4.48 13.49
C HIS A 299 17.22 5.81 13.90
N THR A 300 17.38 6.05 15.20
CA THR A 300 17.99 7.26 15.76
C THR A 300 19.43 7.43 15.29
N ALA A 301 20.23 6.36 15.32
CA ALA A 301 21.62 6.42 14.88
C ALA A 301 21.72 6.82 13.41
N TRP A 302 20.86 6.27 12.55
CA TRP A 302 20.83 6.54 11.12
C TRP A 302 20.32 7.94 10.78
N LEU A 303 19.33 8.45 11.52
CA LEU A 303 18.91 9.85 11.37
C LEU A 303 20.03 10.84 11.72
N LYS A 304 20.81 10.55 12.78
CA LYS A 304 21.97 11.35 13.18
C LYS A 304 23.12 11.26 12.18
N GLU A 305 23.40 10.07 11.66
CA GLU A 305 24.40 9.84 10.59
C GLU A 305 24.12 10.74 9.38
N LEU A 306 22.84 10.87 9.00
CA LEU A 306 22.38 11.69 7.89
C LEU A 306 22.17 13.17 8.25
N LYS A 307 22.41 13.59 9.50
CA LYS A 307 22.20 14.96 10.01
C LYS A 307 20.77 15.46 9.78
N ILE A 308 19.79 14.57 9.93
CA ILE A 308 18.37 14.90 9.87
C ILE A 308 17.89 15.41 11.25
N VAL A 309 18.46 14.86 12.32
CA VAL A 309 18.27 15.22 13.72
C VAL A 309 19.61 15.44 14.41
#